data_AF-A0A1H3YR05-F1
#
_entry.id   AF-A0A1H3YR05-F1
#
_cell.length_a   1.000
_cell.length_b   1.000
_cell.length_c   1.000
_cell.angle_alpha   90.00
_cell.angle_beta   90.00
_cell.angle_gamma   90.00
#
_symmetry.space_group_name_H-M   'P 1'
#
loop_
_entity.id
_entity.type
_entity.pdbx_description
1 polymer ?
#
loop_
_entity_poly.entity_id
_entity_poly.type
_entity_poly.pdbx_seq_one_letter_code
_entity_poly.pdbx_strand_id
1 'polypeptide(L)'
;MSQDNNRLLLELEKQRRDINREIINPKIPELSLDSLKPVLSMVAHARAAYISELIDIANISGGNAPSSDQIKQLTACREHFDELVAAMNALETVIQRDYLDVKSRGQ
;
A
#
# COMPACT_ATOMS: atom_id res chain seq x y z
N MET A 1 29.09 -3.15 -17.65
CA MET A 1 28.46 -1.82 -17.86
C MET A 1 29.58 -0.79 -18.01
N SER A 2 29.44 0.20 -18.90
CA SER A 2 30.43 1.28 -19.04
C SER A 2 30.38 2.24 -17.85
N GLN A 3 31.48 2.96 -17.59
CA GLN A 3 31.51 4.01 -16.57
C GLN A 3 30.46 5.10 -16.83
N ASP A 4 30.22 5.44 -18.10
CA ASP A 4 29.21 6.43 -18.50
C ASP A 4 27.79 5.98 -18.14
N ASN A 5 27.46 4.69 -18.33
CA ASN A 5 26.15 4.15 -17.94
C ASN A 5 25.95 4.25 -16.43
N ASN A 6 26.99 3.94 -15.64
CA ASN A 6 26.89 4.06 -14.18
C ASN A 6 26.70 5.52 -13.75
N ARG A 7 27.39 6.48 -14.39
CA ARG A 7 27.24 7.91 -14.09
C ARG A 7 25.83 8.40 -14.39
N LEU A 8 25.30 8.03 -15.56
CA LEU A 8 23.94 8.39 -15.96
C LEU A 8 22.89 7.84 -14.98
N LEU A 9 23.04 6.59 -14.54
CA LEU A 9 22.12 5.97 -13.58
C LEU A 9 22.15 6.68 -12.21
N LEU A 10 23.31 7.13 -11.75
CA LEU A 10 23.44 7.91 -10.52
C LEU A 10 22.79 9.30 -10.64
N GLU A 11 23.01 9.99 -11.76
CA GLU A 11 22.38 11.28 -12.06
C GLU A 11 20.85 11.13 -12.13
N LEU A 12 20.36 10.07 -12.80
CA LEU A 12 18.95 9.75 -12.90
C LEU A 12 18.31 9.47 -11.54
N GLU A 13 18.96 8.69 -10.68
CA GLU A 13 18.45 8.41 -9.32
C GLU A 13 18.29 9.68 -8.50
N LYS A 14 19.29 10.58 -8.56
CA LYS A 14 19.24 11.87 -7.88
C LYS A 14 18.09 12.72 -8.41
N GLN A 15 18.00 12.90 -9.73
CA GLN A 15 16.94 13.69 -10.36
C GLN A 15 15.55 13.14 -10.04
N ARG A 16 15.39 11.81 -10.10
CA ARG A 16 14.13 11.14 -9.74
C ARG A 16 13.73 11.47 -8.30
N ARG A 17 14.65 11.38 -7.35
CA ARG A 17 14.36 11.72 -5.95
C ARG A 17 13.97 13.17 -5.78
N ASP A 18 14.75 14.08 -6.35
CA ASP A 18 14.54 15.53 -6.18
C ASP A 18 13.19 15.95 -6.79
N ILE A 19 12.86 15.48 -8.01
CA ILE A 19 11.57 15.73 -8.68
C ILE A 19 10.39 15.12 -7.91
N ASN A 20 10.51 13.85 -7.49
CA ASN A 20 9.44 13.20 -6.74
C ASN A 20 9.16 13.92 -5.43
N ARG A 21 10.20 14.35 -4.72
CA ARG A 21 10.04 15.12 -3.48
C ARG A 21 9.39 16.47 -3.72
N GLU A 22 9.80 17.21 -4.75
CA GLU A 22 9.21 18.50 -5.11
C GLU A 22 7.71 18.40 -5.42
N ILE A 23 7.28 17.31 -6.06
CA ILE A 23 5.89 17.11 -6.47
C ILE A 23 5.02 16.48 -5.36
N ILE A 24 5.57 15.51 -4.63
CA ILE A 24 4.81 14.67 -3.68
C ILE A 24 4.72 15.32 -2.30
N ASN A 25 5.82 15.89 -1.78
CA ASN A 25 5.87 16.46 -0.43
C ASN A 25 4.83 17.56 -0.16
N PRO A 26 4.56 18.50 -1.07
CA PRO A 26 3.56 19.53 -0.82
C PRO A 26 2.11 19.02 -0.82
N LYS A 27 1.85 17.84 -1.40
CA LYS A 27 0.50 17.27 -1.55
C LYS A 27 0.07 16.40 -0.38
N ILE A 28 1.03 15.90 0.39
CA ILE A 28 0.78 14.95 1.46
C ILE A 28 1.17 15.64 2.78
N PRO A 29 0.27 15.70 3.78
CA PRO A 29 0.62 16.23 5.08
C PRO A 29 1.84 15.50 5.66
N GLU A 30 2.67 16.22 6.40
CA GLU A 30 3.82 15.64 7.10
C GLU A 30 3.42 14.39 7.89
N LEU A 31 4.12 13.28 7.63
CA LEU A 31 3.72 11.98 8.14
C LEU A 31 4.28 11.74 9.53
N SER A 32 3.45 11.14 10.38
CA SER A 32 3.82 10.61 11.70
C SER A 32 3.18 9.25 11.87
N LEU A 33 3.66 8.44 12.82
CA LEU A 33 3.01 7.17 13.14
C LEU A 33 1.52 7.35 13.49
N ASP A 34 1.17 8.46 14.16
CA ASP A 34 -0.21 8.74 14.53
C ASP A 34 -1.07 9.14 13.31
N SER A 35 -0.51 9.85 12.34
CA SER A 35 -1.23 10.17 11.09
C SER A 35 -1.40 8.97 10.15
N LEU A 36 -0.59 7.92 10.31
CA LEU A 36 -0.72 6.67 9.54
C LEU A 36 -1.76 5.71 10.10
N LYS A 37 -2.18 5.85 11.37
CA LYS A 37 -3.16 4.96 12.02
C LYS A 37 -4.45 4.76 11.22
N PRO A 38 -5.10 5.80 10.63
CA PRO A 38 -6.31 5.60 9.85
C PRO A 38 -6.08 4.69 8.63
N VAL A 39 -4.98 4.88 7.90
CA VAL A 39 -4.65 4.07 6.72
C VAL A 39 -4.36 2.63 7.12
N LEU A 40 -3.57 2.42 8.18
CA LEU A 40 -3.30 1.08 8.71
C LEU A 40 -4.59 0.36 9.14
N SER A 41 -5.51 1.11 9.77
CA SER A 41 -6.81 0.58 10.19
C SER A 41 -7.68 0.20 8.98
N MET A 42 -7.70 1.01 7.91
CA MET A 42 -8.41 0.69 6.68
C MET A 42 -7.94 -0.63 6.06
N VAL A 43 -6.62 -0.82 5.92
CA VAL A 43 -6.04 -2.07 5.39
C VAL A 43 -6.41 -3.26 6.28
N ALA A 44 -6.35 -3.09 7.61
CA ALA A 44 -6.71 -4.14 8.55
C ALA A 44 -8.20 -4.52 8.45
N HIS A 45 -9.10 -3.55 8.31
CA HIS A 45 -10.53 -3.81 8.12
C HIS A 45 -10.83 -4.52 6.80
N ALA A 46 -10.21 -4.13 5.69
CA ALA A 46 -10.38 -4.81 4.41
C ALA A 46 -9.87 -6.26 4.46
N ARG A 47 -8.72 -6.48 5.12
CA ARG A 47 -8.19 -7.82 5.38
C ARG A 47 -9.16 -8.66 6.20
N ALA A 48 -9.72 -8.09 7.27
CA ALA A 48 -10.69 -8.78 8.11
C ALA A 48 -11.94 -9.16 7.29
N ALA A 49 -12.47 -8.25 6.48
CA ALA A 49 -13.64 -8.51 5.64
C ALA A 49 -13.42 -9.68 4.65
N TYR A 50 -12.25 -9.72 3.98
CA TYR A 50 -11.92 -10.80 3.05
C TYR A 50 -11.81 -12.17 3.75
N ILE A 51 -11.13 -12.21 4.90
CA ILE A 51 -10.95 -13.45 5.66
C ILE A 51 -12.29 -13.91 6.26
N SER A 52 -13.08 -12.99 6.80
CA SER A 52 -14.41 -13.29 7.35
C SER A 52 -15.34 -13.87 6.27
N GLU A 53 -15.41 -13.26 5.09
CA GLU A 53 -16.24 -13.77 3.98
C GLU A 53 -15.85 -15.21 3.61
N LEU A 54 -14.55 -15.52 3.54
CA LEU A 54 -14.09 -16.89 3.27
C LEU A 54 -14.58 -17.90 4.32
N ILE A 55 -14.46 -17.54 5.60
CA ILE A 55 -14.89 -18.40 6.71
C ILE A 55 -16.42 -18.59 6.69
N ASP A 56 -17.17 -17.52 6.43
CA ASP A 56 -18.63 -17.58 6.33
C ASP A 56 -19.09 -18.46 5.17
N ILE A 57 -18.45 -18.34 4.00
CA ILE A 57 -18.68 -19.21 2.84
C ILE A 57 -18.42 -20.67 3.20
N ALA A 58 -17.33 -20.98 3.90
CA ALA A 58 -17.01 -22.35 4.31
C ALA A 58 -18.07 -22.92 5.28
N ASN A 59 -18.53 -22.10 6.24
CA ASN A 59 -19.58 -22.48 7.19
C ASN A 59 -20.92 -22.73 6.52
N ILE A 60 -21.30 -21.91 5.54
CA ILE A 60 -22.56 -22.05 4.78
C ILE A 60 -22.51 -23.25 3.83
N SER A 61 -21.39 -23.43 3.13
CA SER A 61 -21.26 -24.45 2.08
C SER A 61 -20.95 -25.85 2.65
N GLY A 62 -20.56 -25.93 3.92
CA GLY A 62 -20.18 -27.19 4.57
C GLY A 62 -18.97 -27.87 3.91
N GLY A 63 -18.04 -27.06 3.38
CA GLY A 63 -16.88 -27.55 2.61
C GLY A 63 -17.17 -27.93 1.15
N ASN A 64 -18.41 -27.79 0.67
CA ASN A 64 -18.73 -27.95 -0.74
C ASN A 64 -18.38 -26.69 -1.55
N ALA A 65 -18.47 -26.79 -2.88
CA ALA A 65 -18.22 -25.68 -3.77
C ALA A 65 -19.19 -24.50 -3.46
N PRO A 66 -18.67 -23.26 -3.33
CA PRO A 66 -19.49 -22.09 -3.10
C PRO A 66 -20.31 -21.72 -4.33
N SER A 67 -21.39 -20.98 -4.10
CA SER A 67 -22.19 -20.38 -5.17
C SER A 67 -21.43 -19.30 -5.92
N SER A 68 -21.89 -18.98 -7.14
CA SER A 68 -21.31 -17.90 -7.94
C SER A 68 -21.36 -16.56 -7.21
N ASP A 69 -22.43 -16.27 -6.46
CA ASP A 69 -22.57 -14.99 -5.77
C ASP A 69 -21.65 -14.86 -4.56
N GLN A 70 -21.44 -15.96 -3.82
CA GLN A 70 -20.41 -16.02 -2.77
C GLN A 70 -19.01 -15.76 -3.35
N ILE A 71 -18.68 -16.36 -4.50
CA ILE A 71 -17.39 -16.11 -5.15
C ILE A 71 -17.27 -14.66 -5.64
N LYS A 72 -18.34 -14.06 -6.17
CA LYS A 72 -18.33 -12.64 -6.55
C LYS A 72 -18.06 -11.74 -5.35
N GLN A 73 -18.75 -11.97 -4.23
CA GLN A 73 -18.56 -11.19 -3.00
C GLN A 73 -17.14 -11.35 -2.45
N LEU A 74 -16.64 -12.59 -2.38
CA LEU A 74 -15.28 -12.88 -1.95
C LEU A 74 -14.23 -12.19 -2.84
N THR A 75 -14.47 -12.16 -4.15
CA THR A 75 -13.60 -11.48 -5.12
C THR A 75 -13.59 -9.97 -4.88
N ALA A 76 -14.76 -9.36 -4.66
CA ALA A 76 -14.84 -7.94 -4.34
C ALA A 76 -14.10 -7.60 -3.04
N CYS A 77 -14.22 -8.42 -2.00
CA CYS A 77 -13.44 -8.25 -0.76
C CYS A 77 -11.93 -8.34 -1.02
N ARG A 78 -11.49 -9.31 -1.83
CA ARG A 78 -10.08 -9.45 -2.22
C ARG A 78 -9.56 -8.24 -2.97
N GLU A 79 -10.29 -7.76 -3.98
CA GLU A 79 -9.88 -6.61 -4.80
C GLU A 79 -9.70 -5.33 -3.97
N HIS A 80 -10.63 -5.05 -3.05
CA HIS A 80 -10.47 -3.92 -2.12
C HIS A 80 -9.25 -4.08 -1.22
N PHE A 81 -9.01 -5.28 -0.69
CA PHE A 81 -7.86 -5.55 0.15
C PHE A 81 -6.54 -5.40 -0.62
N ASP A 82 -6.45 -5.99 -1.81
CA ASP A 82 -5.26 -5.96 -2.67
C ASP A 82 -4.91 -4.53 -3.08
N GLU A 83 -5.90 -3.72 -3.45
CA GLU A 83 -5.71 -2.30 -3.82
C GLU A 83 -5.16 -1.49 -2.63
N LEU A 84 -5.72 -1.68 -1.43
CA LEU A 84 -5.25 -0.97 -0.23
C LEU A 84 -3.83 -1.40 0.18
N VAL A 85 -3.47 -2.68 -0.01
CA VAL A 85 -2.10 -3.17 0.19
C VAL A 85 -1.15 -2.53 -0.83
N ALA A 86 -1.53 -2.49 -2.11
CA ALA A 86 -0.73 -1.85 -3.16
C ALA A 86 -0.49 -0.37 -2.85
N ALA A 87 -1.53 0.36 -2.44
CA ALA A 87 -1.41 1.76 -2.03
C ALA A 87 -0.49 1.95 -0.82
N MET A 88 -0.57 1.07 0.19
CA MET A 88 0.31 1.13 1.36
C MET A 88 1.78 0.85 0.97
N ASN A 89 2.04 -0.11 0.07
CA ASN A 89 3.39 -0.38 -0.43
C ASN A 89 3.96 0.81 -1.23
N ALA A 90 3.11 1.51 -1.98
CA ALA A 90 3.50 2.74 -2.66
C ALA A 90 3.87 3.84 -1.66
N LEU A 91 3.09 4.02 -0.59
CA LEU A 91 3.39 4.96 0.48
C LEU A 91 4.68 4.60 1.22
N GLU A 92 4.92 3.32 1.51
CA GLU A 92 6.19 2.86 2.09
C GLU A 92 7.38 3.20 1.19
N THR A 93 7.25 2.98 -0.12
CA THR A 93 8.31 3.33 -1.10
C THR A 93 8.63 4.82 -1.05
N VAL A 94 7.60 5.67 -0.99
CA VAL A 94 7.75 7.13 -0.92
C VAL A 94 8.49 7.55 0.36
N ILE A 95 8.22 6.89 1.49
CA ILE A 95 8.94 7.09 2.76
C ILE A 95 10.39 6.62 2.64
N GLN A 96 10.64 5.38 2.21
CA GLN A 96 11.97 4.79 2.10
C GLN A 96 12.90 5.53 1.13
N ARG A 97 12.32 6.28 0.18
CA ARG A 97 13.06 7.05 -0.82
C ARG A 97 13.19 8.54 -0.47
N ASP A 98 12.79 8.93 0.74
CA ASP A 98 12.85 10.31 1.25
C ASP A 98 12.05 11.33 0.40
N TYR A 99 11.00 10.88 -0.28
CA TYR A 99 10.13 11.75 -1.08
C TYR A 99 9.18 12.58 -0.21
N LEU A 100 9.09 12.27 1.07
CA LEU A 100 8.24 12.95 2.06
C LEU A 100 9.00 13.30 3.33
N ASP A 101 8.54 14.34 4.02
CA ASP A 101 8.92 14.62 5.39
C ASP A 101 8.19 13.68 6.37
N VAL A 102 8.96 13.06 7.26
CA VAL A 102 8.46 12.14 8.29
C VAL A 102 8.94 12.60 9.65
N LYS A 103 8.01 12.81 10.58
CA LYS A 103 8.31 13.04 11.98
C LYS A 103 8.70 11.72 12.64
N SER A 104 9.98 11.59 12.98
CA SER A 104 10.40 10.58 13.95
C SER A 104 9.85 10.98 15.32
N ARG A 105 9.35 10.01 16.07
CA ARG A 105 8.87 10.23 17.44
C ARG A 105 10.12 10.54 18.30
N GLY A 106 10.49 11.82 18.41
CA GLY A 106 11.73 12.20 19.08
C GLY A 106 12.25 13.63 18.89
N GLN A 107 11.39 14.62 18.62
CA GLN A 107 11.62 16.04 18.96
C GLN A 107 10.31 16.67 19.45
#